data_AF-A0A2T1CCJ3-F1
#
_entry.id   AF-A0A2T1CCJ3-F1
#
_cell.length_a   1.000
_cell.length_b   1.000
_cell.length_c   1.000
_cell.angle_alpha   90.00
_cell.angle_beta   90.00
_cell.angle_gamma   90.00
#
_symmetry.space_group_name_H-M   'P 1'
#
loop_
_entity.id
_entity.type
_entity.pdbx_description
1 polymer ?
#
loop_
_entity_poly.entity_id
_entity_poly.type
_entity_poly.pdbx_seq_one_letter_code
_entity_poly.pdbx_strand_id
1 'polypeptide(L)'
;MRDEIKLRRSGELFYQGSINLLEQVKIALAVAQQQEINLADTSIDNSFSQFLFSLTQQSISTSFLTKYLIPQPKTAYQRESSIKTQVLSSTEAISLLKADLIESEVISLAHDEDINAWIDQVRRCLETNPQIDTMLQIVEATDLSIVQVFISLLFSDYELIQRNNFYGEIEIKN
;
A
#
# COMPACT_ATOMS: atom_id res chain seq x y z
N MET A 1 -56.51 -18.03 -1.16
CA MET A 1 -56.68 -18.16 -2.62
C MET A 1 -55.88 -17.18 -3.47
N ARG A 2 -56.08 -15.85 -3.39
CA ARG A 2 -55.40 -14.90 -4.30
C ARG A 2 -53.89 -14.75 -4.02
N ASP A 3 -53.49 -14.85 -2.75
CA ASP A 3 -52.08 -14.70 -2.35
C ASP A 3 -51.27 -15.99 -2.49
N GLU A 4 -51.89 -17.16 -2.35
CA GLU A 4 -51.23 -18.45 -2.64
C GLU A 4 -50.86 -18.58 -4.11
N ILE A 5 -51.69 -18.06 -5.02
CA ILE A 5 -51.40 -18.04 -6.46
C ILE A 5 -50.20 -17.10 -6.75
N LYS A 6 -50.11 -15.96 -6.06
CA LYS A 6 -48.97 -15.05 -6.19
C LYS A 6 -47.69 -15.69 -5.66
N LEU A 7 -47.75 -16.32 -4.49
CA LEU A 7 -46.60 -16.99 -3.87
C LEU A 7 -46.08 -18.15 -4.74
N ARG A 8 -47.00 -18.93 -5.32
CA ARG A 8 -46.64 -20.01 -6.24
C ARG A 8 -45.98 -19.47 -7.52
N ARG A 9 -46.52 -18.40 -8.10
CA ARG A 9 -45.92 -17.75 -9.29
C ARG A 9 -44.55 -17.14 -9.00
N SER A 10 -44.35 -16.52 -7.84
CA SER A 10 -43.03 -16.01 -7.46
C SER A 10 -42.04 -17.16 -7.26
N GLY A 11 -42.46 -18.26 -6.61
CA GLY A 11 -41.62 -19.45 -6.44
C GLY A 11 -41.20 -20.07 -7.78
N GLU A 12 -42.13 -20.12 -8.74
CA GLU A 12 -41.86 -20.62 -10.09
C GLU A 12 -40.87 -19.71 -10.84
N LEU A 13 -40.97 -18.40 -10.70
CA LEU A 13 -39.99 -17.46 -11.28
C LEU A 13 -38.59 -17.63 -10.68
N PHE A 14 -38.47 -17.78 -9.36
CA PHE A 14 -37.18 -18.03 -8.71
C PHE A 14 -36.58 -19.38 -9.13
N TYR A 15 -37.42 -20.40 -9.29
CA TYR A 15 -36.98 -21.71 -9.77
C TYR A 15 -36.46 -21.64 -11.21
N GLN A 16 -37.20 -21.01 -12.13
CA GLN A 16 -36.76 -20.84 -13.51
C GLN A 16 -35.51 -19.96 -13.63
N GLY A 17 -35.43 -18.89 -12.82
CA GLY A 17 -34.25 -18.03 -12.77
C GLY A 17 -33.00 -18.79 -12.29
N SER A 18 -33.13 -19.64 -11.28
CA SER A 18 -32.01 -20.42 -10.76
C SER A 18 -31.53 -21.50 -11.74
N ILE A 19 -32.43 -22.13 -12.51
CA ILE A 19 -32.06 -23.07 -13.58
C ILE A 19 -31.24 -22.36 -14.66
N ASN A 20 -31.69 -21.19 -15.13
CA ASN A 20 -31.01 -20.44 -16.19
C ASN A 20 -29.62 -19.99 -15.72
N LEU A 21 -29.50 -19.50 -14.48
CA LEU A 21 -28.22 -19.12 -13.90
C LEU A 21 -27.27 -20.32 -13.79
N LEU A 22 -27.77 -21.48 -13.36
CA LEU A 22 -26.98 -22.71 -13.28
C LEU A 22 -26.45 -23.14 -14.66
N GLU A 23 -27.25 -23.00 -15.71
CA GLU A 23 -26.85 -23.32 -17.08
C GLU A 23 -25.76 -22.37 -17.59
N GLN A 24 -25.90 -21.06 -17.35
CA GLN A 24 -24.88 -20.07 -17.69
C GLN A 24 -23.56 -20.31 -16.96
N VAL A 25 -23.61 -20.64 -15.67
CA VAL A 25 -22.41 -20.97 -14.88
C VAL A 25 -21.73 -22.23 -15.42
N LYS A 26 -22.49 -23.25 -15.83
CA LYS A 26 -21.92 -24.46 -16.45
C LYS A 26 -21.22 -24.15 -17.77
N ILE A 27 -21.80 -23.28 -18.60
CA ILE A 27 -21.17 -22.85 -19.86
C ILE A 27 -19.88 -22.07 -19.57
N ALA A 28 -19.91 -21.12 -18.63
CA ALA A 28 -18.72 -20.34 -18.25
C ALA A 28 -17.61 -21.23 -17.66
N LEU A 29 -17.97 -22.24 -16.86
CA LEU A 29 -17.03 -23.22 -16.34
C LEU A 29 -16.38 -24.04 -17.46
N ALA A 30 -17.17 -24.49 -18.44
CA ALA A 30 -16.65 -25.23 -19.59
C ALA A 30 -15.67 -24.40 -20.42
N VAL A 31 -15.95 -23.11 -20.62
CA VAL A 31 -15.03 -22.16 -21.27
C VAL A 31 -13.75 -21.97 -20.46
N ALA A 32 -13.84 -21.82 -19.14
CA ALA A 32 -12.67 -21.68 -18.28
C ALA A 32 -11.81 -22.95 -18.22
N GLN A 33 -12.43 -24.14 -18.29
CA GLN A 33 -11.72 -25.42 -18.30
C GLN A 33 -11.05 -25.74 -19.64
N GLN A 34 -11.44 -25.08 -20.73
CA GLN A 34 -10.83 -25.28 -22.06
C GLN A 34 -9.48 -24.56 -22.23
N GLN A 35 -9.05 -23.74 -21.27
CA GLN A 35 -7.73 -23.13 -21.31
C GLN A 35 -6.70 -24.08 -20.68
N GLU A 36 -6.48 -25.21 -21.34
CA GLU A 36 -5.36 -26.10 -21.07
C GLU A 36 -4.08 -25.35 -21.52
N ILE A 37 -3.44 -24.66 -20.57
CA ILE A 37 -2.18 -23.97 -20.82
C ILE A 37 -1.16 -25.07 -21.18
N ASN A 38 -0.73 -25.07 -22.44
CA ASN A 38 0.24 -26.01 -22.95
C ASN A 38 1.60 -25.74 -22.29
N LEU A 39 1.90 -26.46 -21.21
CA LEU A 39 3.12 -26.31 -20.40
C LEU A 39 4.42 -26.54 -21.19
N ALA A 40 4.32 -27.09 -22.41
CA ALA A 40 5.47 -27.33 -23.29
C ALA A 40 6.00 -26.06 -24.01
N ASP A 41 5.22 -24.96 -24.06
CA ASP A 41 5.59 -23.75 -24.83
C ASP A 41 6.29 -22.66 -24.00
N THR A 42 6.30 -22.81 -22.67
CA THR A 42 7.12 -21.96 -21.80
C THR A 42 8.53 -22.53 -21.73
N SER A 43 9.35 -22.21 -22.73
CA SER A 43 10.80 -22.24 -22.52
C SER A 43 11.08 -21.40 -21.29
N ILE A 44 11.54 -22.03 -20.20
CA ILE A 44 12.06 -21.32 -19.03
C ILE A 44 13.33 -20.66 -19.51
N ASP A 45 13.18 -19.47 -20.07
CA ASP A 45 14.29 -18.66 -20.52
C ASP A 45 15.08 -18.28 -19.27
N ASN A 46 16.33 -18.71 -19.23
CA ASN A 46 17.26 -18.39 -18.17
C ASN A 46 17.56 -16.87 -18.10
N SER A 47 16.98 -16.06 -18.99
CA SER A 47 17.04 -14.59 -18.95
C SER A 47 16.66 -14.00 -17.61
N PHE A 48 15.65 -14.54 -16.91
CA PHE A 48 15.30 -14.03 -15.57
C PHE A 48 16.38 -14.36 -14.53
N SER A 49 16.92 -15.58 -14.55
CA SER A 49 18.03 -15.97 -13.68
C SER A 49 19.31 -15.18 -13.97
N GLN A 50 19.59 -14.93 -15.25
CA GLN A 50 20.72 -14.09 -15.68
C GLN A 50 20.51 -12.62 -15.31
N PHE A 51 19.28 -12.12 -15.39
CA PHE A 51 18.90 -10.78 -14.92
C PHE A 51 19.15 -10.63 -13.42
N LEU A 52 18.68 -11.59 -12.59
CA LEU A 52 18.98 -11.59 -11.16
C LEU A 52 20.48 -11.69 -10.88
N PHE A 53 21.23 -12.49 -11.66
CA PHE A 53 22.68 -12.59 -11.52
C PHE A 53 23.40 -11.27 -11.90
N SER A 54 22.88 -10.56 -12.90
CA SER A 54 23.41 -9.24 -13.31
C SER A 54 23.16 -8.16 -12.26
N LEU A 55 22.00 -8.21 -11.57
CA LEU A 55 21.68 -7.29 -10.47
C LEU A 55 22.49 -7.58 -9.21
N THR A 56 22.81 -8.84 -8.96
CA THR A 56 23.49 -9.29 -7.72
C THR A 56 25.01 -9.29 -7.82
N GLN A 57 25.59 -8.91 -8.96
CA GLN A 57 27.05 -8.80 -9.12
C GLN A 57 27.69 -7.64 -8.35
N GLN A 58 26.92 -6.82 -7.61
CA GLN A 58 27.47 -5.99 -6.55
C GLN A 58 27.67 -6.84 -5.30
N SER A 59 28.80 -7.55 -5.30
CA SER A 59 29.25 -8.40 -4.20
C SER A 59 29.28 -7.61 -2.89
N ILE A 60 28.29 -7.83 -2.02
CA ILE A 60 28.39 -7.38 -0.63
C ILE A 60 29.57 -8.13 -0.04
N SER A 61 30.58 -7.38 0.44
CA SER A 61 31.73 -7.95 1.12
C SER A 61 31.27 -8.82 2.28
N THR A 62 31.38 -10.13 2.15
CA THR A 62 31.03 -11.11 3.21
C THR A 62 32.06 -11.16 4.33
N SER A 63 33.07 -10.28 4.29
CA SER A 63 34.11 -10.17 5.32
C SER A 63 33.52 -10.01 6.73
N PHE A 64 32.39 -9.31 6.89
CA PHE A 64 31.71 -9.19 8.18
C PHE A 64 31.19 -10.53 8.74
N LEU A 65 30.87 -11.51 7.89
CA LEU A 65 30.38 -12.83 8.30
C LEU A 65 31.47 -13.65 9.01
N THR A 66 32.75 -13.37 8.75
CA THR A 66 33.85 -14.05 9.45
C THR A 66 33.81 -13.81 10.96
N LYS A 67 33.29 -12.66 11.41
CA LYS A 67 33.08 -12.35 12.84
C LYS A 67 32.11 -13.33 13.52
N TYR A 68 31.16 -13.88 12.75
CA TYR A 68 30.12 -14.79 13.25
C TYR A 68 30.51 -16.27 13.18
N LEU A 69 31.62 -16.61 12.51
CA LEU A 69 32.17 -17.98 12.50
C LEU A 69 32.93 -18.32 13.78
N ILE A 70 33.37 -17.31 14.54
CA ILE A 70 34.04 -17.49 15.83
C ILE A 70 32.97 -17.56 16.93
N PRO A 71 32.91 -18.63 17.74
CA PRO A 71 31.98 -18.73 18.85
C PRO A 71 32.21 -17.58 19.84
N GLN A 72 31.30 -16.62 19.87
CA GLN A 72 31.34 -15.52 20.84
C GLN A 72 30.70 -15.98 22.15
N PRO A 73 31.29 -15.67 23.32
CA PRO A 73 30.62 -15.90 24.60
C PRO A 73 29.32 -15.12 24.62
N LYS A 74 28.19 -15.80 24.82
CA LYS A 74 26.88 -15.14 24.96
C LYS A 74 26.95 -14.18 26.13
N THR A 75 26.69 -12.90 25.88
CA THR A 75 26.38 -11.95 26.95
C THR A 75 25.16 -12.48 27.70
N ALA A 76 25.21 -12.44 29.04
CA ALA A 76 24.07 -12.84 29.85
C ALA A 76 22.87 -11.98 29.44
N TYR A 77 21.84 -12.63 28.89
CA TYR A 77 20.63 -11.96 28.46
C TYR A 77 19.95 -11.35 29.69
N GLN A 78 20.08 -10.03 29.85
CA GLN A 78 19.25 -9.27 30.77
C GLN A 78 17.91 -9.07 30.08
N ARG A 79 16.93 -9.89 30.45
CA ARG A 79 15.55 -9.66 30.07
C ARG A 79 15.12 -8.37 30.75
N GLU A 80 15.04 -7.28 30.00
CA GLU A 80 14.31 -6.09 30.47
C GLU A 80 12.95 -6.58 30.93
N SER A 81 12.70 -6.38 32.21
CA SER A 81 11.59 -6.94 32.95
C SER A 81 10.26 -6.64 32.24
N SER A 82 9.66 -7.69 31.69
CA SER A 82 8.21 -7.92 31.62
C SER A 82 7.35 -6.66 31.45
N ILE A 83 7.41 -6.00 30.30
CA ILE A 83 6.27 -5.19 29.87
C ILE A 83 5.14 -6.19 29.63
N LYS A 84 4.19 -6.26 30.56
CA LYS A 84 2.97 -7.05 30.38
C LYS A 84 2.19 -6.41 29.24
N THR A 85 2.38 -6.87 28.02
CA THR A 85 1.52 -6.52 26.90
C THR A 85 0.14 -7.08 27.22
N GLN A 86 -0.77 -6.22 27.64
CA GLN A 86 -2.15 -6.61 27.87
C GLN A 86 -2.75 -6.91 26.49
N VAL A 87 -2.98 -8.20 26.21
CA VAL A 87 -3.68 -8.62 24.99
C VAL A 87 -5.14 -8.27 25.18
N LEU A 88 -5.56 -7.15 24.58
CA LEU A 88 -6.95 -6.73 24.53
C LEU A 88 -7.60 -7.37 23.30
N SER A 89 -8.83 -7.85 23.43
CA SER A 89 -9.67 -8.14 22.28
C SER A 89 -10.03 -6.85 21.55
N SER A 90 -10.36 -6.94 20.25
CA SER A 90 -10.74 -5.77 19.45
C SER A 90 -11.88 -4.97 20.09
N THR A 91 -12.82 -5.63 20.75
CA THR A 91 -13.93 -5.00 21.47
C THR A 91 -13.51 -4.30 22.77
N GLU A 92 -12.51 -4.81 23.47
CA GLU A 92 -11.96 -4.19 24.68
C GLU A 92 -11.06 -2.99 24.36
N ALA A 93 -10.32 -3.05 23.25
CA ALA A 93 -9.54 -1.91 22.76
C ALA A 93 -10.46 -0.74 22.35
N ILE A 94 -11.57 -1.05 21.67
CA ILE A 94 -12.56 -0.04 21.25
C ILE A 94 -13.31 0.55 22.45
N SER A 95 -13.60 -0.23 23.51
CA SER A 95 -14.27 0.29 24.70
C SER A 95 -13.36 1.15 25.58
N LEU A 96 -12.04 0.93 25.53
CA LEU A 96 -11.04 1.77 26.18
C LEU A 96 -10.84 3.12 25.46
N LEU A 97 -10.98 3.16 24.14
CA LEU A 97 -11.03 4.41 23.37
C LEU A 97 -12.44 5.00 23.43
N LYS A 98 -12.63 6.00 24.32
CA LYS A 98 -13.87 6.80 24.31
C LYS A 98 -13.99 7.52 22.97
N ALA A 99 -15.13 7.35 22.28
CA ALA A 99 -15.41 7.98 20.99
C ALA A 99 -15.20 9.51 21.02
N ASP A 100 -15.56 10.15 22.14
CA ASP A 100 -15.38 11.60 22.35
C ASP A 100 -13.90 12.03 22.33
N LEU A 101 -12.99 11.15 22.75
CA LEU A 101 -11.55 11.42 22.73
C LEU A 101 -11.03 11.37 21.29
N ILE A 102 -11.47 10.38 20.51
CA ILE A 102 -11.12 10.25 19.08
C ILE A 102 -11.63 11.46 18.31
N GLU A 103 -12.89 11.86 18.52
CA GLU A 103 -13.46 13.00 17.82
C GLU A 103 -12.69 14.29 18.16
N SER A 104 -12.36 14.52 19.43
CA SER A 104 -11.56 15.69 19.84
C SER A 104 -10.14 15.67 19.27
N GLU A 105 -9.51 14.50 19.22
CA GLU A 105 -8.14 14.33 18.74
C GLU A 105 -8.07 14.49 17.21
N VAL A 106 -9.03 13.89 16.48
CA VAL A 106 -9.20 14.06 15.03
C VAL A 106 -9.52 15.51 14.67
N ILE A 107 -10.38 16.19 15.43
CA ILE A 107 -10.69 17.61 15.21
C ILE A 107 -9.46 18.48 15.51
N SER A 108 -8.66 18.16 16.54
CA SER A 108 -7.43 18.89 16.83
C SER A 108 -6.36 18.71 15.75
N LEU A 109 -6.15 17.47 15.28
CA LEU A 109 -5.25 17.15 14.18
C LEU A 109 -5.66 17.89 12.90
N ALA A 110 -6.94 17.91 12.55
CA ALA A 110 -7.45 18.64 11.40
C ALA A 110 -7.31 20.17 11.52
N HIS A 111 -7.19 20.71 12.75
CA HIS A 111 -7.04 22.15 12.98
C HIS A 111 -5.58 22.62 12.91
N ASP A 112 -4.61 21.73 13.14
CA ASP A 112 -3.18 22.02 13.00
C ASP A 112 -2.67 21.92 11.54
N GLU A 113 -3.47 21.37 10.63
CA GLU A 113 -3.12 21.24 9.21
C GLU A 113 -3.43 22.52 8.41
N ASP A 114 -2.50 23.48 8.41
CA ASP A 114 -2.56 24.67 7.53
C ASP A 114 -1.94 24.38 6.15
N ILE A 115 -2.75 23.82 5.26
CA ILE A 115 -2.35 23.49 3.88
C ILE A 115 -1.83 24.72 3.12
N ASN A 116 -2.42 25.90 3.34
CA ASN A 116 -2.00 27.12 2.64
C ASN A 116 -0.61 27.57 3.09
N ALA A 117 -0.31 27.46 4.40
CA ALA A 117 1.03 27.73 4.90
C ALA A 117 2.07 26.79 4.28
N TRP A 118 1.74 25.51 4.10
CA TRP A 118 2.63 24.55 3.46
C TRP A 118 2.85 24.88 1.97
N ILE A 119 1.78 25.21 1.23
CA ILE A 119 1.86 25.64 -0.18
C ILE A 119 2.78 26.86 -0.32
N ASP A 120 2.60 27.86 0.53
CA ASP A 120 3.43 29.07 0.49
C ASP A 120 4.91 28.78 0.80
N GLN A 121 5.18 27.85 1.73
CA GLN A 121 6.54 27.46 2.07
C GLN A 121 7.22 26.70 0.91
N VAL A 122 6.50 25.78 0.26
CA VAL A 122 6.98 25.07 -0.94
C VAL A 122 7.21 26.04 -2.10
N ARG A 123 6.28 26.97 -2.35
CA ARG A 123 6.43 28.00 -3.38
C ARG A 123 7.69 28.83 -3.17
N ARG A 124 7.90 29.36 -1.96
CA ARG A 124 9.10 30.14 -1.61
C ARG A 124 10.38 29.32 -1.80
N CYS A 125 10.36 28.03 -1.45
CA CYS A 125 11.50 27.14 -1.64
C CYS A 125 11.88 27.00 -3.12
N LEU A 126 10.90 26.76 -3.98
CA LEU A 126 11.09 26.62 -5.43
C LEU A 126 11.50 27.94 -6.11
N GLU A 127 10.95 29.08 -5.66
CA GLU A 127 11.33 30.41 -6.16
C GLU A 127 12.77 30.79 -5.76
N THR A 128 13.20 30.42 -4.54
CA THR A 128 14.53 30.75 -4.03
C THR A 128 15.61 29.83 -4.61
N ASN A 129 15.25 28.57 -4.92
CA ASN A 129 16.17 27.55 -5.39
C ASN A 129 15.69 26.92 -6.71
N PRO A 130 15.91 27.59 -7.85
CA PRO A 130 15.44 27.10 -9.16
C PRO A 130 16.12 25.80 -9.64
N GLN A 131 17.10 25.30 -8.89
CA GLN A 131 17.75 24.01 -9.12
C GLN A 131 16.99 22.84 -8.48
N ILE A 132 16.02 23.12 -7.60
CA ILE A 132 15.22 22.10 -6.94
C ILE A 132 14.09 21.69 -7.89
N ASP A 133 14.11 20.44 -8.33
CA ASP A 133 13.14 19.88 -9.27
C ASP A 133 12.50 18.57 -8.79
N THR A 134 12.90 18.04 -7.62
CA THR A 134 12.32 16.81 -7.06
C THR A 134 11.70 17.01 -5.69
N MET A 135 10.68 16.19 -5.39
CA MET A 135 9.96 16.27 -4.11
C MET A 135 10.88 16.02 -2.90
N LEU A 136 11.87 15.13 -3.03
CA LEU A 136 12.83 14.85 -1.95
C LEU A 136 13.71 16.06 -1.64
N GLN A 137 14.16 16.78 -2.67
CA GLN A 137 14.96 17.99 -2.50
C GLN A 137 14.17 19.10 -1.79
N ILE A 138 12.85 19.20 -2.01
CA ILE A 138 12.00 20.15 -1.28
C ILE A 138 11.89 19.77 0.20
N VAL A 139 11.75 18.47 0.50
CA VAL A 139 11.74 17.99 1.90
C VAL A 139 13.07 18.25 2.59
N GLU A 140 14.20 18.14 1.88
CA GLU A 140 15.51 18.49 2.45
C GLU A 140 15.70 19.99 2.66
N ALA A 141 15.06 20.82 1.81
CA ALA A 141 15.15 22.27 1.85
C ALA A 141 14.10 22.95 2.74
N THR A 142 13.12 22.20 3.25
CA THR A 142 12.04 22.70 4.10
C THR A 142 11.88 21.86 5.35
N ASP A 143 11.27 22.40 6.42
CA ASP A 143 10.95 21.63 7.62
C ASP A 143 9.67 20.78 7.46
N LEU A 144 9.16 20.63 6.23
CA LEU A 144 7.93 19.92 5.93
C LEU A 144 8.18 18.42 5.77
N SER A 145 7.25 17.61 6.26
CA SER A 145 7.25 16.17 5.98
C SER A 145 6.96 15.90 4.50
N ILE A 146 7.36 14.71 4.02
CA ILE A 146 7.09 14.25 2.65
C ILE A 146 5.60 14.32 2.28
N VAL A 147 4.72 14.06 3.25
CA VAL A 147 3.26 14.10 3.05
C VAL A 147 2.80 15.54 2.88
N GLN A 148 3.29 16.46 3.71
CA GLN A 148 2.94 17.89 3.61
C GLN A 148 3.43 18.48 2.30
N VAL A 149 4.64 18.14 1.86
CA VAL A 149 5.16 18.56 0.55
C VAL A 149 4.30 17.98 -0.58
N PHE A 150 3.97 16.69 -0.52
CA PHE A 150 3.11 16.07 -1.54
C PHE A 150 1.72 16.71 -1.61
N ILE A 151 1.06 16.93 -0.47
CA ILE A 151 -0.23 17.62 -0.38
C ILE A 151 -0.12 19.04 -0.94
N SER A 152 0.93 19.77 -0.56
CA SER A 152 1.18 21.13 -1.05
C SER A 152 1.30 21.18 -2.57
N LEU A 153 2.07 20.25 -3.14
CA LEU A 153 2.24 20.15 -4.59
C LEU A 153 0.92 19.77 -5.28
N LEU A 154 0.15 18.83 -4.71
CA LEU A 154 -1.14 18.40 -5.26
C LEU A 154 -2.17 19.54 -5.33
N PHE A 155 -2.16 20.44 -4.35
CA PHE A 155 -3.06 21.60 -4.28
C PHE A 155 -2.47 22.89 -4.87
N SER A 156 -1.32 22.80 -5.53
CA SER A 156 -0.66 23.91 -6.20
C SER A 156 -0.80 23.85 -7.71
N ASP A 157 -0.33 24.89 -8.40
CA ASP A 157 -0.38 25.00 -9.86
C ASP A 157 0.80 24.30 -10.57
N TYR A 158 1.61 23.50 -9.85
CA TYR A 158 2.77 22.82 -10.43
C TYR A 158 2.39 21.51 -11.15
N GLU A 159 3.06 21.21 -12.26
CA GLU A 159 2.89 19.93 -12.97
C GLU A 159 3.79 18.86 -12.33
N LEU A 160 3.17 17.81 -11.79
CA LEU A 160 3.87 16.66 -11.22
C LEU A 160 4.13 15.61 -12.29
N ILE A 161 5.40 15.39 -12.61
CA ILE A 161 5.83 14.40 -13.60
C ILE A 161 6.47 13.23 -12.88
N GLN A 162 5.82 12.06 -12.95
CA GLN A 162 6.42 10.83 -12.46
C GLN A 162 7.39 10.28 -13.51
N ARG A 163 8.69 10.19 -13.17
CA ARG A 163 9.66 9.48 -14.01
C ARG A 163 9.74 8.01 -13.60
N ASN A 164 9.68 7.12 -14.59
CA ASN A 164 9.76 5.64 -14.47
C ASN A 164 8.52 4.97 -13.84
N ASN A 165 8.70 3.75 -13.32
CA ASN A 165 7.66 2.87 -12.78
C ASN A 165 6.83 3.51 -11.66
N PHE A 166 5.80 2.79 -11.19
CA PHE A 166 4.83 3.23 -10.17
C PHE A 166 5.41 3.83 -8.87
N TYR A 167 6.65 3.47 -8.49
CA TYR A 167 7.38 4.01 -7.32
C TYR A 167 8.53 4.95 -7.70
N GLY A 168 8.50 5.48 -8.92
CA GLY A 168 9.51 6.39 -9.45
C GLY A 168 9.49 7.77 -8.81
N GLU A 169 10.54 8.53 -9.06
CA GLU A 169 10.71 9.89 -8.53
C GLU A 169 9.68 10.85 -9.13
N ILE A 170 9.17 11.74 -8.28
CA ILE A 170 8.23 12.80 -8.68
C ILE A 170 9.07 14.05 -8.94
N GLU A 171 9.15 14.41 -10.21
CA GLU A 171 9.70 15.68 -10.68
C GLU A 171 8.60 16.74 -10.73
N ILE A 172 9.00 17.99 -10.52
CA ILE A 172 8.10 19.13 -10.41
C ILE A 172 8.48 20.09 -11.51
N LYS A 173 7.52 20.38 -12.38
CA LYS A 173 7.70 21.29 -13.50
C LYS A 173 6.81 22.52 -13.30
N ASN A 174 7.43 23.67 -13.53
CA ASN A 174 6.81 24.99 -13.48
C ASN A 174 6.14 25.33 -14.82
#